data_AF-A0A6M0C882-F1
#
_entry.id   AF-A0A6M0C882-F1
#
_cell.length_a   1.000
_cell.length_b   1.000
_cell.length_c   1.000
_cell.angle_alpha   90.00
_cell.angle_beta   90.00
_cell.angle_gamma   90.00
#
_symmetry.space_group_name_H-M   'P 1'
#
loop_
_entity.id
_entity.type
_entity.pdbx_description
1 polymer ?
#
loop_
_entity_poly.entity_id
_entity_poly.type
_entity_poly.pdbx_seq_one_letter_code
_entity_poly.pdbx_strand_id
1 'polypeptide(L)' 'MAQNVEQIKDHAELFQQPEYQELFKTKKEAFEGMPSDEAVAQAAEWTKTWEYREKNFAREALTVNPAKACQP' A
#
# COMPACT_ATOMS: atom_id res chain seq x y z
N MET A 1 24.00 -3.36 5.70
CA MET A 1 23.59 -4.57 4.95
C MET A 1 24.42 -5.79 5.35
N ALA A 2 24.34 -6.19 6.61
CA ALA A 2 24.85 -7.48 7.07
C ALA A 2 23.79 -8.06 8.01
N GLN A 3 23.27 -9.23 7.65
CA GLN A 3 22.40 -10.00 8.53
C GLN A 3 23.22 -10.58 9.67
N ASN A 4 22.60 -10.75 10.83
CA ASN A 4 23.17 -11.55 11.90
C ASN A 4 22.75 -13.02 11.67
N VAL A 5 23.70 -13.94 11.50
CA VAL A 5 23.40 -15.37 11.26
C VAL A 5 22.70 -16.01 12.46
N GLU A 6 22.99 -15.55 13.68
CA GLU A 6 22.37 -16.04 14.92
C GLU A 6 20.97 -15.43 15.14
N GLN A 7 20.64 -14.37 14.40
CA GLN A 7 19.36 -13.67 14.50
C GLN A 7 18.99 -13.06 13.15
N ILE A 8 18.70 -13.94 12.18
CA ILE A 8 18.33 -13.52 10.83
C ILE A 8 16.99 -12.81 10.90
N LYS A 9 16.95 -11.56 10.43
CA LYS A 9 15.70 -10.81 10.28
C LYS A 9 15.08 -11.14 8.94
N ASP A 10 13.84 -11.61 8.97
CA ASP A 10 13.07 -11.84 7.76
C ASP A 10 12.61 -10.53 7.11
N HIS A 11 11.86 -10.63 6.01
CA HIS A 11 11.39 -9.47 5.27
C HIS A 11 10.50 -8.52 6.10
N ALA A 12 9.78 -9.01 7.12
CA ALA A 12 8.92 -8.15 7.94
C ALA A 12 9.76 -7.19 8.80
N GLU A 13 10.90 -7.66 9.33
CA GLU A 13 11.76 -6.87 10.22
C GLU A 13 12.97 -6.24 9.52
N LEU A 14 13.52 -6.91 8.51
CA LEU A 14 14.70 -6.46 7.76
C LEU A 14 14.49 -5.08 7.16
N PHE A 15 13.34 -4.88 6.52
CA PHE A 15 13.03 -3.65 5.81
C PHE A 15 12.69 -2.48 6.72
N GLN A 16 12.53 -2.72 8.02
CA GLN A 16 12.36 -1.66 9.02
C GLN A 16 13.69 -1.04 9.45
N GLN A 17 14.82 -1.63 9.07
CA GLN A 17 16.14 -1.09 9.42
C GLN A 17 16.39 0.27 8.76
N PRO A 18 17.13 1.18 9.43
CA PRO A 18 17.33 2.56 8.96
C PRO A 18 17.87 2.65 7.53
N GLU A 19 18.80 1.76 7.14
CA GLU A 19 19.35 1.78 5.78
C GLU A 19 18.32 1.46 4.69
N TYR A 20 17.34 0.60 4.97
CA TYR A 20 16.29 0.25 4.03
C TYR A 20 15.21 1.34 4.00
N GLN A 21 14.90 1.94 5.13
CA GLN A 21 13.99 3.08 5.20
C GLN A 21 14.52 4.27 4.39
N GLU A 22 15.82 4.58 4.51
CA GLU A 22 16.45 5.65 3.71
C GLU A 22 16.48 5.30 2.21
N LEU A 23 16.74 4.03 1.87
CA LEU A 23 16.70 3.55 0.49
C LEU A 23 15.30 3.71 -0.12
N PHE A 24 14.24 3.34 0.61
CA PHE A 24 12.85 3.50 0.14
C PHE A 24 12.43 4.96 0.03
N LYS A 25 12.83 5.80 0.98
CA LYS A 25 12.60 7.24 0.91
C LYS A 25 13.24 7.83 -0.35
N THR A 26 14.51 7.54 -0.59
CA THR A 26 15.23 8.01 -1.79
C THR A 26 14.54 7.54 -3.06
N LYS A 27 14.12 6.27 -3.11
CA LYS A 27 13.40 5.71 -4.27
C LYS A 27 12.09 6.46 -4.52
N LYS A 28 11.29 6.67 -3.48
CA LYS A 28 10.00 7.38 -3.52
C LYS A 28 10.17 8.81 -4.03
N GLU A 29 11.11 9.55 -3.45
CA GLU A 29 11.33 10.97 -3.75
C GLU A 29 11.92 11.20 -5.14
N ALA A 30 12.86 10.35 -5.57
CA ALA A 30 13.62 10.59 -6.79
C ALA A 30 13.03 9.94 -8.06
N PHE A 31 12.28 8.83 -7.94
CA PHE A 31 11.98 7.99 -9.11
C PHE A 31 10.55 7.47 -9.25
N GLU A 32 9.71 7.52 -8.20
CA GLU A 32 8.39 6.87 -8.25
C GLU A 32 7.25 7.77 -8.75
N GLY A 33 7.40 9.10 -8.69
CA GLY A 33 6.35 10.03 -9.11
C GLY A 33 5.04 9.87 -8.32
N MET A 34 5.13 9.50 -7.04
CA MET A 34 3.96 9.29 -6.18
C MET A 34 3.20 10.60 -5.91
N PRO A 35 1.87 10.53 -5.70
CA PRO A 35 1.13 11.64 -5.09
C PRO A 35 1.73 12.04 -3.73
N SER A 36 1.48 13.28 -3.31
CA SER A 36 1.91 13.74 -1.98
C SER A 36 1.23 12.95 -0.87
N ASP A 37 1.87 12.86 0.29
CA ASP A 37 1.31 12.16 1.47
C ASP A 37 -0.04 12.75 1.90
N GLU A 38 -0.23 14.07 1.74
CA GLU A 38 -1.50 14.75 1.99
C GLU A 38 -2.59 14.30 1.00
N ALA A 39 -2.29 14.21 -0.29
CA ALA A 39 -3.25 13.75 -1.29
C ALA A 39 -3.65 12.29 -1.06
N VAL A 40 -2.68 11.45 -0.67
CA VAL A 40 -2.95 10.06 -0.28
C VAL A 40 -3.85 10.00 0.95
N ALA A 41 -3.57 10.79 1.99
CA ALA A 41 -4.38 10.85 3.21
C ALA A 41 -5.81 11.34 2.92
N GLN A 42 -5.96 12.37 2.08
CA GLN A 42 -7.27 12.88 1.66
C GLN A 42 -8.08 11.82 0.91
N ALA A 43 -7.46 11.13 -0.06
CA ALA A 43 -8.12 10.05 -0.78
C ALA A 43 -8.52 8.91 0.16
N ALA A 44 -7.64 8.52 1.09
CA ALA A 44 -7.92 7.48 2.08
C ALA A 44 -9.12 7.85 2.96
N GLU A 45 -9.21 9.08 3.45
CA GLU A 45 -10.36 9.52 4.25
C GLU A 45 -11.64 9.62 3.41
N TRP A 46 -11.57 10.14 2.19
CA TRP A 46 -12.73 10.20 1.30
C TRP A 46 -13.30 8.81 1.00
N THR A 47 -12.45 7.80 0.79
CA THR A 47 -12.90 6.41 0.52
C THR A 47 -13.65 5.75 1.68
N LYS A 48 -13.61 6.34 2.89
CA LYS A 48 -14.35 5.88 4.07
C LYS A 48 -15.70 6.59 4.25
N THR A 49 -16.00 7.59 3.44
CA THR A 49 -17.22 8.42 3.57
C THR A 49 -18.48 7.74 3.04
N TRP A 50 -19.64 8.26 3.46
CA TRP A 50 -20.95 7.87 2.91
C TRP A 50 -21.11 8.24 1.43
N GLU A 51 -20.55 9.38 1.02
CA GLU A 51 -20.56 9.80 -0.39
C GLU A 51 -19.83 8.77 -1.27
N TYR A 52 -18.64 8.33 -0.86
CA TYR A 52 -17.90 7.31 -1.60
C TYR A 52 -18.63 5.96 -1.60
N ARG A 53 -19.27 5.59 -0.49
CA ARG A 53 -20.11 4.39 -0.42
C ARG A 53 -21.18 4.41 -1.52
N GLU A 54 -21.91 5.50 -1.68
CA GLU A 54 -22.96 5.59 -2.72
C GLU A 54 -22.39 5.34 -4.11
N LYS A 55 -21.25 5.96 -4.44
CA LYS A 55 -20.54 5.72 -5.71
C LYS A 55 -20.06 4.27 -5.85
N ASN A 56 -19.54 3.69 -4.77
CA ASN A 56 -19.03 2.32 -4.74
C ASN A 56 -20.15 1.29 -4.99
N PHE A 57 -21.35 1.53 -4.44
CA PHE A 57 -22.52 0.67 -4.64
C PHE A 57 -23.22 0.88 -5.99
N ALA A 58 -23.05 2.04 -6.62
CA ALA A 58 -23.56 2.33 -7.97
C ALA A 58 -22.73 1.69 -9.10
N ARG A 59 -21.71 0.87 -8.79
CA ARG A 59 -20.93 0.16 -9.82
C ARG A 59 -21.74 -0.92 -10.50
N GLU A 60 -21.70 -0.95 -11.83
CA GLU A 60 -22.43 -1.94 -12.63
C GLU A 60 -21.53 -3.02 -13.26
N ALA A 61 -20.27 -2.68 -13.55
CA ALA A 61 -19.36 -3.56 -14.30
C ALA A 61 -18.11 -3.99 -13.52
N LEU A 62 -17.52 -3.10 -12.72
CA LEU A 62 -16.28 -3.36 -12.02
C LEU A 62 -16.54 -4.13 -10.71
N THR A 63 -15.95 -5.32 -10.58
CA THR A 63 -15.86 -6.06 -9.32
C THR A 63 -14.47 -5.92 -8.70
N VAL A 64 -14.39 -5.63 -7.40
CA VAL A 64 -13.12 -5.52 -6.65
C VAL A 64 -13.22 -6.43 -5.43
N ASN A 65 -12.18 -7.23 -5.17
CA ASN A 65 -12.11 -8.21 -4.08
C ASN A 65 -13.32 -9.16 -4.02
N PRO A 66 -13.60 -9.93 -5.09
CA PRO A 66 -14.74 -10.85 -5.11
C PRO A 66 -14.60 -11.93 -4.02
N ALA A 67 -15.67 -12.15 -3.26
CA ALA A 67 -15.77 -13.26 -2.32
C ALA A 67 -16.38 -14.51 -2.98
N LYS A 68 -15.90 -14.86 -4.18
CA LYS A 68 -16.32 -16.05 -4.95
C LYS A 68 -15.22 -16.52 -5.90
N ALA A 69 -15.31 -17.78 -6.32
CA ALA A 69 -14.47 -18.36 -7.37
C ALA A 69 -15.34 -18.78 -8.59
N CYS A 70 -14.70 -19.27 -9.65
CA CYS A 70 -15.39 -19.85 -10.81
C CYS A 70 -15.76 -21.31 -10.57
N GLN A 71 -16.66 -21.84 -11.41
CA GLN A 71 -16.81 -23.28 -11.54
C GLN A 71 -15.51 -23.89 -12.10
N PRO A 72 -15.23 -25.19 -11.82
CA PRO A 72 -14.05 -25.87 -12.36
C PRO A 72 -13.98 -25.83 -13.89
#